data_AF-A0A4Z0K3J3-F1
#
_entry.id   AF-A0A4Z0K3J3-F1
#
_cell.length_a   1.000
_cell.length_b   1.000
_cell.length_c   1.000
_cell.angle_alpha   90.00
_cell.angle_beta   90.00
_cell.angle_gamma   90.00
#
_symmetry.space_group_name_H-M   'P 1'
#
loop_
_entity.id
_entity.type
_entity.pdbx_description
1 polymer ?
#
loop_
_entity_poly.entity_id
_entity_poly.type
_entity_poly.pdbx_seq_one_letter_code
_entity_poly.pdbx_strand_id
1 'polypeptide(L)'
;MSRRSGIFTHALTGAITLSAVATVVFFVTNTGMARASKSSDHIIDAKAAGPLSFAFIGLITFVAIIFFSGTDRGEGLHAELDGAPRGSRTLFTRDPLVGLMSIGPLFGLFFCAAALLWHTFAAAPGTSGTVWGDFTSAPLPFVVLFAAILASTNFGLTLAGITVAVRSRVRLALSLVFGTVIAGIGSGALFAWLAYASTVMAAVIAVPAAAVSALTLYGARRLAVSTLSQDTSVSARARRRGPTPPPFDALDRGESVLVKIGNRHPREQEFLMATAVRIVHARTAVADPTEILDEAAPNQLVEASTRSDHGHTTTVIRFRDRPAMRLIGTDAEEAADFARKLTVLARTGNVPD
;
A
#
# COMPACT_ATOMS: atom_id res chain seq x y z
N MET A 1 -1.46 13.73 15.16
CA MET A 1 -1.92 14.18 13.83
C MET A 1 -1.30 13.25 12.82
N SER A 2 -2.13 12.45 12.14
CA SER A 2 -1.87 11.02 11.91
C SER A 2 -1.87 10.65 10.43
N ARG A 3 -1.25 9.50 10.10
CA ARG A 3 -1.09 8.82 8.79
C ARG A 3 -2.14 9.09 7.69
N ARG A 4 -3.39 9.43 8.03
CA ARG A 4 -4.43 9.90 7.08
C ARG A 4 -3.98 11.07 6.19
N SER A 5 -3.13 11.96 6.70
CA SER A 5 -2.56 13.06 5.92
C SER A 5 -1.66 12.56 4.78
N GLY A 6 -0.86 11.51 5.01
CA GLY A 6 0.17 11.09 4.06
C GLY A 6 -0.37 10.57 2.73
N ILE A 7 -1.35 9.66 2.78
CA ILE A 7 -1.92 9.05 1.56
C ILE A 7 -2.65 10.08 0.71
N PHE A 8 -3.41 10.97 1.36
CA PHE A 8 -4.11 12.03 0.64
C PHE A 8 -3.11 12.99 -0.02
N THR A 9 -2.05 13.38 0.70
CA THR A 9 -0.97 14.20 0.13
C THR A 9 -0.28 13.49 -1.04
N HIS A 10 0.03 12.19 -0.94
CA HIS A 10 0.66 11.44 -2.03
C HIS A 10 -0.25 11.27 -3.25
N ALA A 11 -1.53 10.93 -3.04
CA ALA A 11 -2.52 10.84 -4.10
C ALA A 11 -2.69 12.20 -4.79
N LEU A 12 -2.71 13.29 -4.01
CA LEU A 12 -2.78 14.65 -4.53
C LEU A 12 -1.54 15.02 -5.34
N THR A 13 -0.33 14.80 -4.80
CA THR A 13 0.93 15.04 -5.52
C THR A 13 1.00 14.21 -6.80
N GLY A 14 0.56 12.94 -6.75
CA GLY A 14 0.49 12.08 -7.91
C GLY A 14 -0.48 12.57 -8.97
N ALA A 15 -1.69 12.98 -8.57
CA ALA A 15 -2.69 13.54 -9.47
C ALA A 15 -2.16 14.81 -10.16
N ILE A 16 -1.51 15.71 -9.41
CA ILE A 16 -0.91 16.94 -9.94
C ILE A 16 0.24 16.60 -10.91
N THR A 17 1.16 15.73 -10.52
CA THR A 17 2.34 15.41 -11.33
C THR A 17 1.94 14.72 -12.62
N LEU A 18 1.06 13.72 -12.56
CA LEU A 18 0.61 12.98 -13.74
C LEU A 18 -0.27 13.82 -14.67
N SER A 19 -1.13 14.70 -14.12
CA SER A 19 -1.89 15.65 -14.94
C SER A 19 -0.99 16.69 -15.61
N ALA A 20 0.06 17.16 -14.94
CA ALA A 20 1.07 18.03 -15.55
C ALA A 20 1.82 17.31 -16.68
N VAL A 21 2.25 16.06 -16.48
CA VAL A 21 2.90 15.26 -17.53
C VAL A 21 1.96 15.05 -18.72
N ALA A 22 0.70 14.66 -18.47
CA ALA A 22 -0.29 14.51 -19.54
C ALA A 22 -0.53 15.84 -20.29
N THR A 23 -0.47 16.97 -19.59
CA THR A 23 -0.58 18.31 -20.19
C THR A 23 0.59 18.62 -21.10
N VAL A 24 1.82 18.30 -20.67
CA VAL A 24 3.01 18.44 -21.53
C VAL A 24 2.86 17.57 -22.78
N VAL A 25 2.43 16.31 -22.64
CA VAL A 25 2.18 15.40 -23.77
C VAL A 25 1.14 15.99 -24.73
N PHE A 26 0.05 16.53 -24.22
CA PHE A 26 -0.98 17.20 -25.03
C PHE A 26 -0.38 18.35 -25.83
N PHE A 27 0.27 19.32 -25.18
CA PHE A 27 0.77 20.51 -25.86
C PHE A 27 1.88 20.18 -26.86
N VAL A 28 2.78 19.26 -26.55
CA VAL A 28 3.80 18.78 -27.49
C VAL A 28 3.14 18.19 -28.74
N THR A 29 2.11 17.36 -28.56
CA THR A 29 1.40 16.75 -29.69
C THR A 29 0.55 17.77 -30.47
N ASN A 30 -0.11 18.69 -29.76
CA ASN A 30 -0.99 19.72 -30.33
C ASN A 30 -0.23 20.73 -31.19
N THR A 31 1.08 20.91 -30.98
CA THR A 31 1.91 21.76 -31.87
C THR A 31 2.00 21.20 -33.29
N GLY A 32 1.69 19.92 -33.50
CA GLY A 32 1.87 19.28 -34.81
C GLY A 32 3.33 19.27 -35.27
N MET A 33 4.30 19.37 -34.36
CA MET A 33 5.74 19.30 -34.65
C MET A 33 6.41 18.06 -34.05
N ALA A 34 5.66 17.28 -33.26
CA ALA A 34 6.15 16.05 -32.66
C ALA A 34 6.35 14.97 -33.74
N ARG A 35 7.56 14.43 -33.83
CA ARG A 35 7.87 13.30 -34.73
C ARG A 35 7.54 11.98 -34.05
N ALA A 36 7.00 11.02 -34.81
CA ALA A 36 6.67 9.69 -34.30
C ALA A 36 7.91 8.90 -33.81
N SER A 37 9.09 9.19 -34.36
CA SER A 37 10.38 8.72 -33.85
C SER A 37 11.49 9.65 -34.32
N LYS A 38 12.69 9.55 -33.70
CA LYS A 38 13.87 10.33 -34.10
C LYS A 38 14.28 10.07 -35.57
N SER A 39 13.90 8.91 -36.12
CA SER A 39 14.21 8.47 -37.47
C SER A 39 13.01 8.54 -38.43
N SER A 40 11.87 9.05 -37.97
CA SER A 40 10.64 9.13 -38.77
C SER A 40 10.40 10.57 -39.21
N ASP A 41 10.15 10.75 -40.51
CA ASP A 41 9.68 12.02 -41.07
C ASP A 41 8.16 12.19 -40.93
N HIS A 42 7.46 11.20 -40.38
CA HIS A 42 6.04 11.32 -40.07
C HIS A 42 5.83 12.21 -38.84
N ILE A 43 5.31 13.39 -39.12
CA ILE A 43 4.82 14.35 -38.14
C ILE A 43 3.46 13.87 -37.62
N ILE A 44 3.29 13.85 -36.30
CA ILE A 44 2.01 13.52 -35.66
C ILE A 44 1.03 14.67 -35.93
N ASP A 45 -0.12 14.35 -36.52
CA ASP A 45 -1.19 15.32 -36.74
C ASP A 45 -1.67 15.89 -35.40
N ALA A 46 -1.82 17.21 -35.30
CA ALA A 46 -2.36 17.89 -34.13
C ALA A 46 -3.75 17.35 -33.73
N LYS A 47 -4.51 16.80 -34.68
CA LYS A 47 -5.79 16.10 -34.43
C LYS A 47 -5.64 14.88 -33.51
N ALA A 48 -4.47 14.28 -33.42
CA ALA A 48 -4.20 13.14 -32.55
C ALA A 48 -3.96 13.53 -31.08
N ALA A 49 -3.80 14.83 -30.77
CA ALA A 49 -3.44 15.30 -29.43
C ALA A 49 -4.45 14.89 -28.35
N GLY A 50 -5.75 15.09 -28.59
CA GLY A 50 -6.81 14.68 -27.65
C GLY A 50 -6.81 13.17 -27.40
N PRO A 51 -6.97 12.33 -28.43
CA PRO A 51 -6.97 10.86 -28.32
C PRO A 51 -5.69 10.28 -27.69
N LEU A 52 -4.51 10.79 -28.05
CA LEU A 52 -3.24 10.33 -27.46
C LEU A 52 -3.14 10.70 -25.98
N SER A 53 -3.60 11.89 -25.61
CA SER A 53 -3.61 12.33 -24.21
C SER A 53 -4.63 11.53 -23.40
N PHE A 54 -5.80 11.23 -23.98
CA PHE A 54 -6.78 10.33 -23.36
C PHE A 54 -6.19 8.94 -23.18
N ALA A 55 -5.53 8.37 -24.20
CA ALA A 55 -4.87 7.08 -24.07
C ALA A 55 -3.80 7.07 -22.98
N PHE A 56 -3.01 8.14 -22.90
CA PHE A 56 -2.03 8.30 -21.83
C PHE A 56 -2.71 8.33 -20.46
N ILE A 57 -3.81 9.08 -20.29
CA ILE A 57 -4.63 9.07 -19.07
C ILE A 57 -5.07 7.65 -18.74
N GLY A 58 -5.71 6.94 -19.67
CA GLY A 58 -6.21 5.58 -19.44
C GLY A 58 -5.11 4.58 -19.04
N LEU A 59 -3.92 4.72 -19.62
CA LEU A 59 -2.76 3.89 -19.28
C LEU A 59 -2.24 4.22 -17.86
N ILE A 60 -1.99 5.50 -17.56
CA ILE A 60 -1.40 5.90 -16.28
C ILE A 60 -2.37 5.73 -15.12
N THR A 61 -3.67 5.99 -15.30
CA THR A 61 -4.66 5.80 -14.22
C THR A 61 -4.80 4.34 -13.85
N PHE A 62 -4.54 3.43 -14.80
CA PHE A 62 -4.57 1.99 -14.56
C PHE A 62 -3.25 1.46 -13.97
N VAL A 63 -2.10 1.91 -14.48
CA VAL A 63 -0.76 1.35 -14.16
C VAL A 63 -0.04 2.09 -13.03
N ALA A 64 -0.17 3.42 -12.92
CA ALA A 64 0.66 4.24 -12.01
C ALA A 64 0.42 3.92 -10.52
N ILE A 65 -0.71 3.30 -10.19
CA ILE A 65 -1.04 2.80 -8.85
C ILE A 65 0.03 1.82 -8.31
N ILE A 66 0.68 1.05 -9.19
CA ILE A 66 1.74 0.10 -8.82
C ILE A 66 2.98 0.84 -8.29
N PHE A 67 3.24 2.06 -8.76
CA PHE A 67 4.43 2.86 -8.42
C PHE A 67 4.21 3.85 -7.28
N PHE A 68 3.00 4.40 -7.11
CA PHE A 68 2.71 5.45 -6.12
C PHE A 68 2.64 4.99 -4.66
N SER A 69 2.77 3.69 -4.39
CA SER A 69 2.51 3.11 -3.07
C SER A 69 3.75 2.66 -2.30
N GLY A 70 4.97 2.83 -2.85
CA GLY A 70 6.23 2.44 -2.20
C GLY A 70 7.00 3.61 -1.62
N THR A 71 6.70 4.02 -0.37
CA THR A 71 7.45 5.13 0.29
C THR A 71 8.24 4.75 1.53
N ASP A 72 8.35 3.48 1.91
CA ASP A 72 9.26 3.11 3.01
C ASP A 72 10.68 2.90 2.46
N ARG A 73 11.42 4.01 2.37
CA ARG A 73 12.80 4.16 1.87
C ARG A 73 13.89 3.41 2.67
N GLY A 74 13.54 2.48 3.57
CA GLY A 74 14.49 1.71 4.38
C GLY A 74 14.47 0.19 4.16
N GLU A 75 13.43 -0.36 3.53
CA GLU A 75 13.21 -1.83 3.50
C GLU A 75 13.56 -2.49 2.15
N GLY A 76 14.11 -1.71 1.22
CA GLY A 76 14.33 -2.13 -0.18
C GLY A 76 15.38 -3.22 -0.38
N LEU A 77 16.31 -3.41 0.55
CA LEU A 77 17.46 -4.33 0.38
C LEU A 77 17.22 -5.77 0.87
N HIS A 78 16.14 -6.04 1.62
CA HIS A 78 15.76 -7.41 2.04
C HIS A 78 14.57 -7.97 1.24
N ALA A 79 14.26 -7.40 0.07
CA ALA A 79 12.94 -7.47 -0.55
C ALA A 79 12.80 -8.37 -1.79
N GLU A 80 13.85 -9.11 -2.16
CA GLU A 80 13.99 -9.64 -3.53
C GLU A 80 13.21 -10.93 -3.84
N LEU A 81 12.45 -11.51 -2.89
CA LEU A 81 11.90 -12.88 -3.03
C LEU A 81 10.36 -13.02 -3.05
N ASP A 82 9.58 -11.95 -2.83
CA ASP A 82 8.14 -12.09 -2.50
C ASP A 82 7.12 -11.74 -3.63
N GLY A 83 7.57 -11.50 -4.87
CA GLY A 83 6.74 -11.52 -6.09
C GLY A 83 5.61 -10.47 -6.26
N ALA A 84 5.24 -9.70 -5.23
CA ALA A 84 4.24 -8.63 -5.32
C ALA A 84 4.85 -7.24 -5.00
N PRO A 85 4.45 -6.15 -5.70
CA PRO A 85 4.91 -4.80 -5.37
C PRO A 85 4.49 -4.41 -3.94
N ARG A 86 5.44 -4.20 -3.02
CA ARG A 86 5.17 -3.98 -1.57
C ARG A 86 4.22 -2.81 -1.28
N GLY A 87 4.17 -1.80 -2.15
CA GLY A 87 3.25 -0.68 -1.98
C GLY A 87 1.77 -1.06 -2.05
N SER A 88 1.42 -2.04 -2.87
CA SER A 88 0.05 -2.57 -2.90
C SER A 88 -0.34 -3.22 -1.55
N ARG A 89 0.60 -3.90 -0.90
CA ARG A 89 0.36 -4.57 0.39
C ARG A 89 0.03 -3.55 1.49
N THR A 90 0.76 -2.45 1.61
CA THR A 90 0.50 -1.41 2.62
C THR A 90 -0.82 -0.69 2.35
N LEU A 91 -1.09 -0.35 1.08
CA LEU A 91 -2.28 0.38 0.64
C LEU A 91 -3.61 -0.36 0.90
N PHE A 92 -3.66 -1.69 0.73
CA PHE A 92 -4.90 -2.44 0.93
C PHE A 92 -5.15 -2.87 2.38
N THR A 93 -4.12 -2.86 3.22
CA THR A 93 -4.13 -3.58 4.51
C THR A 93 -3.94 -2.67 5.70
N ARG A 94 -3.14 -1.60 5.55
CA ARG A 94 -2.86 -0.62 6.59
C ARG A 94 -3.59 0.69 6.37
N ASP A 95 -3.87 1.06 5.11
CA ASP A 95 -4.42 2.38 4.80
C ASP A 95 -5.96 2.46 4.94
N PRO A 96 -6.49 3.59 5.44
CA PRO A 96 -7.92 3.81 5.61
C PRO A 96 -8.67 3.76 4.27
N LEU A 97 -9.87 3.16 4.26
CA LEU A 97 -10.73 3.00 3.07
C LEU A 97 -11.07 4.32 2.40
N VAL A 98 -11.20 5.38 3.20
CA VAL A 98 -11.43 6.74 2.70
C VAL A 98 -10.24 7.24 1.87
N GLY A 99 -9.00 6.89 2.22
CA GLY A 99 -7.81 7.27 1.46
C GLY A 99 -7.66 6.47 0.16
N LEU A 100 -8.06 5.20 0.15
CA LEU A 100 -8.05 4.37 -1.04
C LEU A 100 -9.12 4.81 -2.06
N MET A 101 -10.33 5.08 -1.58
CA MET A 101 -11.46 5.52 -2.41
C MET A 101 -11.33 6.95 -2.91
N SER A 102 -10.42 7.77 -2.33
CA SER A 102 -10.20 9.15 -2.77
C SER A 102 -9.24 9.29 -3.95
N ILE A 103 -8.43 8.27 -4.27
CA ILE A 103 -7.44 8.31 -5.37
C ILE A 103 -8.15 8.52 -6.72
N GLY A 104 -9.16 7.70 -7.02
CA GLY A 104 -9.91 7.78 -8.28
C GLY A 104 -10.58 9.15 -8.51
N PRO A 105 -11.35 9.67 -7.54
CA PRO A 105 -11.95 11.00 -7.64
C PRO A 105 -10.92 12.13 -7.79
N LEU A 106 -9.80 12.08 -7.06
CA LEU A 106 -8.74 13.08 -7.20
C LEU A 106 -8.15 13.06 -8.62
N PHE A 107 -7.81 11.88 -9.12
CA PHE A 107 -7.27 11.73 -10.48
C PHE A 107 -8.29 12.23 -11.51
N GLY A 108 -9.56 11.83 -11.36
CA GLY A 108 -10.65 12.30 -12.22
C GLY A 108 -10.74 13.83 -12.27
N LEU A 109 -10.75 14.51 -11.12
CA LEU A 109 -10.84 15.97 -11.08
C LEU A 109 -9.66 16.66 -11.77
N PHE A 110 -8.42 16.24 -11.47
CA PHE A 110 -7.23 16.87 -12.04
C PHE A 110 -7.09 16.64 -13.55
N PHE A 111 -7.38 15.43 -14.03
CA PHE A 111 -7.34 15.15 -15.46
C PHE A 111 -8.49 15.78 -16.23
N CYS A 112 -9.70 15.87 -15.66
CA CYS A 112 -10.80 16.59 -16.30
C CYS A 112 -10.52 18.11 -16.35
N ALA A 113 -9.94 18.69 -15.29
CA ALA A 113 -9.49 20.08 -15.31
C ALA A 113 -8.39 20.32 -16.34
N ALA A 114 -7.43 19.38 -16.46
CA ALA A 114 -6.42 19.42 -17.50
C ALA A 114 -7.05 19.32 -18.90
N ALA A 115 -7.98 18.39 -19.12
CA ALA A 115 -8.68 18.24 -20.40
C ALA A 115 -9.50 19.49 -20.80
N LEU A 116 -10.12 20.18 -19.83
CA LEU A 116 -10.76 21.48 -20.08
C LEU A 116 -9.74 22.50 -20.59
N LEU A 117 -8.59 22.61 -19.90
CA LEU A 117 -7.49 23.48 -20.33
C LEU A 117 -6.95 23.09 -21.72
N TRP A 118 -6.81 21.81 -22.00
CA TRP A 118 -6.34 21.32 -23.31
C TRP A 118 -7.30 21.72 -24.42
N HIS A 119 -8.60 21.53 -24.19
CA HIS A 119 -9.64 21.81 -25.17
C HIS A 119 -9.71 23.30 -25.53
N THR A 120 -9.42 24.21 -24.59
CA THR A 120 -9.38 25.66 -24.89
C THR A 120 -8.23 26.06 -25.82
N PHE A 121 -7.17 25.25 -25.92
CA PHE A 121 -6.01 25.50 -26.77
C PHE A 121 -5.84 24.49 -27.91
N ALA A 122 -6.84 23.62 -28.11
CA ALA A 122 -6.77 22.57 -29.11
C ALA A 122 -6.77 23.17 -30.52
N ALA A 123 -5.75 22.83 -31.33
CA ALA A 123 -5.71 23.20 -32.74
C ALA A 123 -6.83 22.52 -33.54
N ALA A 124 -7.29 21.36 -33.05
CA ALA A 124 -8.44 20.64 -33.57
C ALA A 124 -9.37 20.24 -32.41
N PRO A 125 -10.53 20.90 -32.25
CA PRO A 125 -11.44 20.64 -31.14
C PRO A 125 -12.17 19.29 -31.24
N GLY A 126 -12.06 18.58 -32.38
CA GLY A 126 -12.71 17.28 -32.57
C GLY A 126 -14.06 17.37 -33.28
N THR A 127 -14.76 16.25 -33.35
CA THR A 127 -16.04 16.12 -34.06
C THR A 127 -17.20 16.38 -33.09
N SER A 128 -18.14 17.25 -33.46
CA SER A 128 -19.34 17.50 -32.64
C SER A 128 -20.13 16.21 -32.36
N GLY A 129 -20.70 16.11 -31.17
CA GLY A 129 -21.40 14.91 -30.70
C GLY A 129 -20.49 13.86 -30.04
N THR A 130 -19.18 14.08 -30.03
CA THR A 130 -18.18 13.20 -29.38
C THR A 130 -17.72 13.76 -28.04
N VAL A 131 -17.17 12.89 -27.18
CA VAL A 131 -16.67 13.29 -25.85
C VAL A 131 -15.63 14.40 -25.96
N TRP A 132 -14.65 14.27 -26.88
CA TRP A 132 -13.66 15.34 -27.06
C TRP A 132 -14.29 16.58 -27.69
N GLY A 133 -15.09 16.42 -28.76
CA GLY A 133 -15.69 17.53 -29.50
C GLY A 133 -16.62 18.43 -28.71
N ASP A 134 -17.31 17.89 -27.71
CA ASP A 134 -18.30 18.62 -26.92
C ASP A 134 -17.77 19.06 -25.54
N PHE A 135 -16.47 18.87 -25.26
CA PHE A 135 -15.94 18.91 -23.88
C PHE A 135 -16.12 20.26 -23.17
N THR A 136 -16.08 21.37 -23.90
CA THR A 136 -16.37 22.72 -23.37
C THR A 136 -17.79 23.19 -23.64
N SER A 137 -18.53 22.48 -24.49
CA SER A 137 -19.86 22.87 -24.95
C SER A 137 -20.98 22.30 -24.07
N ALA A 138 -20.70 21.22 -23.33
CA ALA A 138 -21.65 20.58 -22.44
C ALA A 138 -20.95 20.02 -21.18
N PRO A 139 -21.67 19.84 -20.05
CA PRO A 139 -21.09 19.23 -18.85
C PRO A 139 -20.99 17.70 -18.95
N LEU A 140 -21.73 17.05 -19.86
CA LEU A 140 -21.80 15.60 -19.93
C LEU A 140 -20.46 14.93 -20.28
N PRO A 141 -19.66 15.40 -21.26
CA PRO A 141 -18.34 14.82 -21.53
C PRO A 141 -17.38 14.87 -20.34
N PHE A 142 -17.46 15.91 -19.51
CA PHE A 142 -16.70 16.00 -18.27
C PHE A 142 -17.07 14.86 -17.32
N VAL A 143 -18.36 14.62 -17.12
CA VAL A 143 -18.86 13.52 -16.28
C VAL A 143 -18.45 12.16 -16.85
N VAL A 144 -18.48 12.00 -18.17
CA VAL A 144 -18.04 10.78 -18.86
C VAL A 144 -16.56 10.50 -18.59
N LEU A 145 -15.69 11.50 -18.82
CA LEU A 145 -14.26 11.35 -18.59
C LEU A 145 -13.96 11.10 -17.11
N PHE A 146 -14.61 11.83 -16.22
CA PHE A 146 -14.48 11.63 -14.77
C PHE A 146 -14.84 10.21 -14.34
N ALA A 147 -16.00 9.71 -14.81
CA ALA A 147 -16.46 8.36 -14.51
C ALA A 147 -15.53 7.29 -15.10
N ALA A 148 -15.03 7.48 -16.33
CA ALA A 148 -14.08 6.57 -16.96
C ALA A 148 -12.74 6.52 -16.19
N ILE A 149 -12.23 7.66 -15.73
CA ILE A 149 -10.99 7.73 -14.94
C ILE A 149 -11.17 7.07 -13.58
N LEU A 150 -12.30 7.36 -12.92
CA LEU A 150 -12.66 6.72 -11.66
C LEU A 150 -12.72 5.20 -11.83
N ALA A 151 -13.38 4.72 -12.88
CA ALA A 151 -13.48 3.29 -13.18
C ALA A 151 -12.10 2.66 -13.44
N SER A 152 -11.29 3.26 -14.32
CA SER A 152 -9.95 2.80 -14.67
C SER A 152 -9.05 2.70 -13.43
N THR A 153 -9.04 3.75 -12.60
CA THR A 153 -8.26 3.79 -11.36
C THR A 153 -8.71 2.69 -10.39
N ASN A 154 -10.02 2.54 -10.19
CA ASN A 154 -10.57 1.54 -9.29
C ASN A 154 -10.31 0.11 -9.78
N PHE A 155 -10.37 -0.16 -11.09
CA PHE A 155 -10.01 -1.47 -11.64
C PHE A 155 -8.52 -1.77 -11.52
N GLY A 156 -7.65 -0.78 -11.78
CA GLY A 156 -6.21 -0.92 -11.54
C GLY A 156 -5.90 -1.25 -10.07
N LEU A 157 -6.55 -0.53 -9.15
CA LEU A 157 -6.46 -0.81 -7.71
C LEU A 157 -6.99 -2.21 -7.38
N THR A 158 -8.11 -2.62 -7.97
CA THR A 158 -8.71 -3.95 -7.75
C THR A 158 -7.73 -5.05 -8.13
N LEU A 159 -7.09 -4.96 -9.30
CA LEU A 159 -6.07 -5.93 -9.73
C LEU A 159 -4.84 -5.92 -8.83
N ALA A 160 -4.39 -4.75 -8.37
CA ALA A 160 -3.32 -4.66 -7.39
C ALA A 160 -3.70 -5.36 -6.07
N GLY A 161 -4.92 -5.16 -5.58
CA GLY A 161 -5.45 -5.83 -4.38
C GLY A 161 -5.56 -7.35 -4.53
N ILE A 162 -6.01 -7.83 -5.71
CA ILE A 162 -6.04 -9.27 -6.02
C ILE A 162 -4.62 -9.83 -6.06
N THR A 163 -3.67 -9.12 -6.68
CA THR A 163 -2.26 -9.53 -6.73
C THR A 163 -1.67 -9.73 -5.34
N VAL A 164 -2.01 -8.84 -4.38
CA VAL A 164 -1.65 -9.02 -2.96
C VAL A 164 -2.27 -10.29 -2.37
N ALA A 165 -3.55 -10.57 -2.68
CA ALA A 165 -4.26 -11.73 -2.15
C ALA A 165 -3.69 -13.07 -2.65
N VAL A 166 -3.13 -13.12 -3.87
CA VAL A 166 -2.54 -14.34 -4.44
C VAL A 166 -1.00 -14.39 -4.36
N ARG A 167 -0.38 -13.47 -3.60
CA ARG A 167 1.08 -13.32 -3.52
C ARG A 167 1.85 -14.61 -3.17
N SER A 168 1.25 -15.49 -2.35
CA SER A 168 1.85 -16.76 -1.94
C SER A 168 2.05 -17.73 -3.11
N ARG A 169 1.43 -17.45 -4.25
CA ARG A 169 1.59 -18.18 -5.51
C ARG A 169 2.32 -17.30 -6.52
N VAL A 170 3.65 -17.27 -6.43
CA VAL A 170 4.54 -16.40 -7.22
C VAL A 170 4.19 -16.39 -8.72
N ARG A 171 3.94 -17.56 -9.34
CA ARG A 171 3.56 -17.64 -10.76
C ARG A 171 2.26 -16.90 -11.09
N LEU A 172 1.25 -17.00 -10.22
CA LEU A 172 -0.03 -16.31 -10.41
C LEU A 172 0.12 -14.81 -10.15
N ALA A 173 0.85 -14.42 -9.10
CA ALA A 173 1.14 -13.02 -8.83
C ALA A 173 1.88 -12.36 -10.00
N LEU A 174 2.91 -13.00 -10.55
CA LEU A 174 3.64 -12.51 -11.71
C LEU A 174 2.75 -12.41 -12.96
N SER A 175 1.90 -13.40 -13.19
CA SER A 175 0.95 -13.39 -14.32
C SER A 175 -0.08 -12.26 -14.20
N LEU A 176 -0.51 -11.92 -12.98
CA LEU A 176 -1.41 -10.81 -12.72
C LEU A 176 -0.71 -9.46 -12.91
N VAL A 177 0.55 -9.32 -12.49
CA VAL A 177 1.35 -8.12 -12.78
C VAL A 177 1.48 -7.93 -14.29
N PHE A 178 1.83 -8.96 -15.04
CA PHE A 178 1.87 -8.87 -16.51
C PHE A 178 0.50 -8.54 -17.11
N GLY A 179 -0.56 -9.17 -16.58
CA GLY A 179 -1.94 -8.88 -16.93
C GLY A 179 -2.33 -7.43 -16.68
N THR A 180 -1.83 -6.79 -15.61
CA THR A 180 -2.10 -5.37 -15.33
C THR A 180 -1.48 -4.44 -16.36
N VAL A 181 -0.31 -4.78 -16.91
CA VAL A 181 0.31 -4.01 -18.00
C VAL A 181 -0.52 -4.14 -19.28
N ILE A 182 -0.92 -5.36 -19.64
CA ILE A 182 -1.78 -5.59 -20.81
C ILE A 182 -3.12 -4.86 -20.67
N ALA A 183 -3.76 -4.98 -19.51
CA ALA A 183 -5.02 -4.31 -19.23
C ALA A 183 -4.85 -2.79 -19.19
N GLY A 184 -3.70 -2.28 -18.75
CA GLY A 184 -3.34 -0.87 -18.83
C GLY A 184 -3.23 -0.36 -20.27
N ILE A 185 -2.58 -1.12 -21.16
CA ILE A 185 -2.54 -0.81 -22.60
C ILE A 185 -3.95 -0.83 -23.19
N GLY A 186 -4.77 -1.82 -22.83
CA GLY A 186 -6.17 -1.89 -23.23
C GLY A 186 -7.00 -0.71 -22.72
N SER A 187 -6.77 -0.26 -21.47
CA SER A 187 -7.36 0.95 -20.90
C SER A 187 -6.96 2.19 -21.70
N GLY A 188 -5.68 2.31 -22.08
CA GLY A 188 -5.23 3.39 -22.97
C GLY A 188 -5.96 3.37 -24.33
N ALA A 189 -6.09 2.21 -24.97
CA ALA A 189 -6.82 2.08 -26.23
C ALA A 189 -8.32 2.46 -26.08
N LEU A 190 -8.96 2.03 -24.99
CA LEU A 190 -10.36 2.39 -24.68
C LEU A 190 -10.53 3.89 -24.47
N PHE A 191 -9.57 4.57 -23.85
CA PHE A 191 -9.61 6.01 -23.69
C PHE A 191 -9.34 6.78 -24.98
N ALA A 192 -8.42 6.31 -25.84
CA ALA A 192 -8.30 6.88 -27.19
C ALA A 192 -9.62 6.77 -27.95
N TRP A 193 -10.29 5.61 -27.87
CA TRP A 193 -11.62 5.44 -28.45
C TRP A 193 -12.65 6.36 -27.81
N LEU A 194 -12.62 6.54 -26.48
CA LEU A 194 -13.52 7.41 -25.74
C LEU A 194 -13.54 8.84 -26.29
N ALA A 195 -12.38 9.37 -26.71
CA ALA A 195 -12.28 10.71 -27.31
C ALA A 195 -13.17 10.86 -28.56
N TYR A 196 -13.34 9.79 -29.33
CA TYR A 196 -14.15 9.76 -30.56
C TYR A 196 -15.56 9.19 -30.37
N ALA A 197 -15.83 8.56 -29.23
CA ALA A 197 -17.12 7.96 -28.95
C ALA A 197 -18.19 9.04 -28.82
N SER A 198 -19.42 8.72 -29.20
CA SER A 198 -20.54 9.62 -28.96
C SER A 198 -20.74 9.81 -27.45
N THR A 199 -20.95 11.06 -27.03
CA THR A 199 -21.01 11.42 -25.61
C THR A 199 -22.06 10.61 -24.85
N VAL A 200 -23.21 10.35 -25.48
CA VAL A 200 -24.30 9.57 -24.89
C VAL A 200 -23.92 8.10 -24.72
N MET A 201 -23.34 7.45 -25.74
CA MET A 201 -22.91 6.06 -25.63
C MET A 201 -21.80 5.90 -24.59
N ALA A 202 -20.86 6.85 -24.59
CA ALA A 202 -19.79 6.88 -23.62
C ALA A 202 -20.32 7.02 -22.18
N ALA A 203 -21.36 7.83 -21.95
CA ALA A 203 -22.01 7.96 -20.64
C ALA A 203 -22.68 6.67 -20.18
N VAL A 204 -23.42 6.00 -21.08
CA VAL A 204 -24.09 4.72 -20.79
C VAL A 204 -23.10 3.62 -20.40
N ILE A 205 -21.85 3.70 -20.85
CA ILE A 205 -20.80 2.74 -20.49
C ILE A 205 -20.03 3.18 -19.25
N ALA A 206 -19.55 4.43 -19.22
CA ALA A 206 -18.63 4.91 -18.19
C ALA A 206 -19.29 5.04 -16.81
N VAL A 207 -20.54 5.51 -16.75
CA VAL A 207 -21.24 5.72 -15.47
C VAL A 207 -21.52 4.38 -14.75
N PRO A 208 -22.10 3.36 -15.41
CA PRO A 208 -22.22 2.04 -14.79
C PRO A 208 -20.87 1.40 -14.47
N ALA A 209 -19.87 1.55 -15.34
CA ALA A 209 -18.52 1.03 -15.07
C ALA A 209 -17.92 1.64 -13.80
N ALA A 210 -18.12 2.95 -13.55
CA ALA A 210 -17.69 3.60 -12.31
C ALA A 210 -18.37 2.99 -11.08
N ALA A 211 -19.69 2.76 -11.13
CA ALA A 211 -20.42 2.13 -10.04
C ALA A 211 -19.93 0.69 -9.75
N VAL A 212 -19.76 -0.12 -10.80
CA VAL A 212 -19.23 -1.49 -10.69
C VAL A 212 -17.81 -1.48 -10.14
N SER A 213 -16.97 -0.55 -10.59
CA SER A 213 -15.58 -0.46 -10.17
C SER A 213 -15.41 -0.26 -8.65
N ALA A 214 -16.28 0.55 -8.03
CA ALA A 214 -16.28 0.78 -6.59
C ALA A 214 -16.62 -0.50 -5.81
N LEU A 215 -17.59 -1.28 -6.29
CA LEU A 215 -17.95 -2.58 -5.71
C LEU A 215 -16.80 -3.58 -5.83
N THR A 216 -16.15 -3.64 -6.99
CA THR A 216 -15.01 -4.55 -7.21
C THR A 216 -13.82 -4.19 -6.33
N LEU A 217 -13.53 -2.90 -6.16
CA LEU A 217 -12.44 -2.42 -5.31
C LEU A 217 -12.70 -2.76 -3.84
N TYR A 218 -13.95 -2.59 -3.39
CA TYR A 218 -14.35 -2.98 -2.05
C TYR A 218 -14.20 -4.50 -1.82
N GLY A 219 -14.62 -5.31 -2.79
CA GLY A 219 -14.46 -6.77 -2.77
C GLY A 219 -12.99 -7.21 -2.72
N ALA A 220 -12.14 -6.65 -3.59
CA ALA A 220 -10.71 -6.95 -3.64
C ALA A 220 -10.00 -6.59 -2.33
N ARG A 221 -10.37 -5.46 -1.71
CA ARG A 221 -9.83 -5.11 -0.38
C ARG A 221 -10.23 -6.15 0.68
N ARG A 222 -11.49 -6.55 0.73
CA ARG A 222 -11.95 -7.59 1.69
C ARG A 222 -11.19 -8.89 1.51
N LEU A 223 -10.96 -9.30 0.26
CA LEU A 223 -10.18 -10.48 -0.09
C LEU A 223 -8.70 -10.35 0.36
N ALA A 224 -8.08 -9.19 0.12
CA ALA A 224 -6.70 -8.94 0.53
C ALA A 224 -6.54 -8.98 2.06
N VAL A 225 -7.46 -8.38 2.80
CA VAL A 225 -7.43 -8.40 4.28
C VAL A 225 -7.68 -9.81 4.83
N SER A 226 -8.63 -10.56 4.27
CA SER A 226 -8.94 -11.91 4.75
C SER A 226 -7.80 -12.90 4.50
N THR A 227 -7.16 -12.83 3.34
CA THR A 227 -6.01 -13.67 2.97
C THR A 227 -4.78 -13.39 3.84
N LEU A 228 -4.55 -12.14 4.23
CA LEU A 228 -3.50 -11.80 5.20
C LEU A 228 -3.78 -12.33 6.61
N SER A 229 -5.03 -12.24 7.06
CA SER A 229 -5.45 -12.86 8.33
C SER A 229 -5.35 -14.39 8.27
N GLN A 230 -5.63 -14.99 7.11
CA GLN A 230 -5.42 -16.41 6.87
C GLN A 230 -3.94 -16.78 6.82
N ASP A 231 -3.07 -16.03 6.16
CA ASP A 231 -1.62 -16.26 6.17
C ASP A 231 -1.04 -16.10 7.59
N THR A 232 -1.54 -15.14 8.37
CA THR A 232 -1.11 -14.93 9.76
C THR A 232 -1.61 -16.06 10.66
N SER A 233 -2.86 -16.51 10.47
CA SER A 233 -3.42 -17.63 11.23
C SER A 233 -2.89 -18.99 10.77
N VAL A 234 -2.58 -19.18 9.49
CA VAL A 234 -1.98 -20.38 8.91
C VAL A 234 -0.50 -20.43 9.21
N SER A 235 0.24 -19.32 9.23
CA SER A 235 1.60 -19.31 9.79
C SER A 235 1.56 -19.60 11.30
N ALA A 236 0.58 -19.07 12.04
CA ALA A 236 0.34 -19.48 13.43
C ALA A 236 -0.10 -20.96 13.56
N ARG A 237 -0.77 -21.55 12.56
CA ARG A 237 -1.25 -22.96 12.55
C ARG A 237 -0.24 -23.94 11.93
N ALA A 238 0.69 -23.47 11.11
CA ALA A 238 1.84 -24.18 10.59
C ALA A 238 2.94 -24.21 11.66
N ARG A 239 3.06 -23.13 12.47
CA ARG A 239 3.72 -23.18 13.80
C ARG A 239 3.08 -24.21 14.74
N ARG A 240 1.79 -24.59 14.56
CA ARG A 240 1.12 -25.67 15.31
C ARG A 240 1.34 -27.09 14.75
N ARG A 241 2.03 -27.26 13.61
CA ARG A 241 2.27 -28.59 12.99
C ARG A 241 3.70 -29.11 13.13
N GLY A 242 4.61 -28.32 13.72
CA GLY A 242 5.90 -28.78 14.21
C GLY A 242 6.06 -28.45 15.69
N PRO A 243 7.09 -28.97 16.39
CA PRO A 243 7.44 -28.50 17.72
C PRO A 243 7.61 -26.97 17.67
N THR A 244 6.90 -26.27 18.55
CA THR A 244 6.94 -24.80 18.57
C THR A 244 8.36 -24.39 18.90
N PRO A 245 9.05 -23.58 18.07
CA PRO A 245 10.44 -23.24 18.32
C PRO A 245 10.53 -22.37 19.57
N PRO A 246 11.49 -22.63 20.47
CA PRO A 246 11.79 -21.75 21.59
C PRO A 246 12.03 -20.30 21.14
N PRO A 247 11.60 -19.28 21.89
CA PRO A 247 10.90 -19.33 23.19
C PRO A 247 9.36 -19.29 23.09
N PHE A 248 8.79 -19.56 21.91
CA PHE A 248 7.35 -19.39 21.67
C PHE A 248 6.50 -20.56 22.17
N ASP A 249 7.15 -21.65 22.56
CA ASP A 249 6.56 -22.81 23.25
C ASP A 249 6.09 -22.48 24.66
N ALA A 250 6.61 -21.41 25.29
CA ALA A 250 6.18 -20.92 26.59
C ALA A 250 4.86 -20.11 26.58
N LEU A 251 4.23 -19.91 25.41
CA LEU A 251 3.05 -19.05 25.26
C LEU A 251 1.76 -19.88 25.20
N ASP A 252 0.68 -19.30 25.74
CA ASP A 252 -0.63 -19.93 25.79
C ASP A 252 -1.28 -19.97 24.41
N ARG A 253 -2.25 -20.86 24.25
CA ARG A 253 -2.93 -21.09 22.97
C ARG A 253 -3.68 -19.84 22.51
N GLY A 254 -3.13 -19.13 21.53
CA GLY A 254 -3.72 -17.90 20.98
C GLY A 254 -3.10 -16.61 21.53
N GLU A 255 -2.10 -16.73 22.40
CA GLU A 255 -1.30 -15.62 22.88
C GLU A 255 -0.34 -15.13 21.78
N SER A 256 -0.18 -13.81 21.65
CA SER A 256 0.68 -13.18 20.65
C SER A 256 1.66 -12.22 21.30
N VAL A 257 2.90 -12.24 20.82
CA VAL A 257 3.98 -11.38 21.33
C VAL A 257 3.87 -10.01 20.69
N LEU A 258 3.81 -8.98 21.55
CA LEU A 258 3.80 -7.57 21.19
C LEU A 258 5.22 -7.02 21.09
N VAL A 259 6.08 -7.34 22.07
CA VAL A 259 7.48 -6.89 22.13
C VAL A 259 8.35 -8.02 22.71
N LYS A 260 9.56 -8.21 22.19
CA LYS A 260 10.53 -9.21 22.67
C LYS A 260 11.93 -8.63 22.71
N ILE A 261 12.71 -9.05 23.69
CA ILE A 261 14.17 -8.90 23.73
C ILE A 261 14.80 -10.18 24.27
N GLY A 262 16.03 -10.51 23.84
CA GLY A 262 16.80 -11.65 24.33
C GLY A 262 18.19 -11.24 24.78
N ASN A 263 18.79 -12.02 25.67
CA ASN A 263 20.21 -11.89 25.98
C ASN A 263 21.07 -12.44 24.82
N ARG A 264 22.34 -12.03 24.75
CA ARG A 264 23.31 -12.53 23.75
C ARG A 264 24.17 -13.69 24.28
N HIS A 265 23.70 -14.39 25.32
CA HIS A 265 24.49 -15.45 25.94
C HIS A 265 24.42 -16.74 25.09
N PRO A 266 25.56 -17.33 24.68
CA PRO A 266 25.57 -18.43 23.70
C PRO A 266 25.12 -19.79 24.26
N ARG A 267 25.08 -19.95 25.59
CA ARG A 267 24.75 -21.23 26.26
C ARG A 267 23.36 -21.27 26.89
N GLU A 268 22.82 -20.12 27.28
CA GLU A 268 21.54 -19.99 27.96
C GLU A 268 20.84 -18.74 27.44
N GLN A 269 19.82 -18.93 26.60
CA GLN A 269 19.11 -17.81 26.01
C GLN A 269 17.94 -17.43 26.92
N GLU A 270 18.02 -16.25 27.50
CA GLU A 270 16.91 -15.66 28.25
C GLU A 270 16.20 -14.63 27.41
N PHE A 271 14.88 -14.56 27.59
CA PHE A 271 14.00 -13.68 26.85
C PHE A 271 13.03 -12.97 27.78
N LEU A 272 12.82 -11.69 27.50
CA LEU A 272 11.68 -10.94 28.04
C LEU A 272 10.69 -10.72 26.89
N MET A 273 9.45 -11.13 27.10
CA MET A 273 8.37 -11.03 26.13
C MET A 273 7.18 -10.34 26.76
N ALA A 274 6.60 -9.38 26.05
CA ALA A 274 5.32 -8.77 26.41
C ALA A 274 4.25 -9.25 25.44
N THR A 275 3.14 -9.72 25.95
CA THR A 275 1.95 -10.14 25.19
C THR A 275 0.77 -9.26 25.58
N ALA A 276 -0.37 -9.44 24.91
CA ALA A 276 -1.59 -8.73 25.28
C ALA A 276 -2.14 -9.15 26.67
N VAL A 277 -1.69 -10.29 27.21
CA VAL A 277 -2.26 -10.90 28.42
C VAL A 277 -1.28 -11.05 29.57
N ARG A 278 0.03 -11.09 29.32
CA ARG A 278 1.08 -11.15 30.35
C ARG A 278 2.45 -10.67 29.83
N ILE A 279 3.37 -10.49 30.75
CA ILE A 279 4.79 -10.25 30.51
C ILE A 279 5.52 -11.46 31.06
N VAL A 280 6.34 -12.09 30.23
CA VAL A 280 6.99 -13.38 30.49
C VAL A 280 8.50 -13.20 30.45
N HIS A 281 9.18 -13.64 31.50
CA HIS A 281 10.62 -13.89 31.52
C HIS A 281 10.84 -15.39 31.36
N ALA A 282 11.47 -15.77 30.26
CA ALA A 282 11.64 -17.16 29.89
C ALA A 282 13.10 -17.48 29.60
N ARG A 283 13.51 -18.73 29.79
CA ARG A 283 14.85 -19.25 29.48
C ARG A 283 14.74 -20.47 28.60
N THR A 284 15.60 -20.53 27.59
CA THR A 284 15.78 -21.68 26.72
C THR A 284 17.20 -22.21 26.87
N ALA A 285 17.34 -23.50 27.20
CA ALA A 285 18.61 -24.20 27.05
C ALA A 285 18.66 -24.86 25.66
N VAL A 286 19.89 -25.04 25.13
CA VAL A 286 20.18 -25.41 23.72
C VAL A 286 19.47 -26.70 23.24
N ALA A 287 18.90 -27.51 24.14
CA ALA A 287 18.18 -28.75 23.81
C ALA A 287 16.86 -28.97 24.59
N ASP A 288 16.42 -28.02 25.42
CA ASP A 288 15.27 -28.20 26.32
C ASP A 288 14.09 -27.26 25.99
N PRO A 289 12.86 -27.62 26.41
CA PRO A 289 11.71 -26.72 26.33
C PRO A 289 11.96 -25.43 27.11
N THR A 290 11.32 -24.35 26.69
CA THR A 290 11.45 -23.05 27.34
C THR A 290 10.85 -23.08 28.74
N GLU A 291 11.67 -22.77 29.73
CA GLU A 291 11.28 -22.63 31.11
C GLU A 291 10.82 -21.19 31.36
N ILE A 292 9.68 -21.02 32.04
CA ILE A 292 9.19 -19.71 32.46
C ILE A 292 9.75 -19.42 33.85
N LEU A 293 10.61 -18.39 33.93
CA LEU A 293 11.26 -17.98 35.17
C LEU A 293 10.35 -17.06 36.00
N ASP A 294 9.62 -16.17 35.33
CA ASP A 294 8.70 -15.24 36.00
C ASP A 294 7.61 -14.75 35.03
N GLU A 295 6.43 -14.45 35.58
CA GLU A 295 5.27 -13.92 34.84
C GLU A 295 4.61 -12.75 35.58
N ALA A 296 4.20 -11.73 34.84
CA ALA A 296 3.49 -10.56 35.37
C ALA A 296 2.29 -10.17 34.51
N ALA A 297 1.25 -9.63 35.15
CA ALA A 297 0.09 -9.13 34.43
C ALA A 297 0.40 -7.75 33.80
N PRO A 298 -0.16 -7.41 32.62
CA PRO A 298 0.15 -6.15 31.93
C PRO A 298 -0.24 -4.91 32.74
N ASN A 299 -1.29 -5.00 33.56
CA ASN A 299 -1.74 -3.92 34.44
C ASN A 299 -0.79 -3.64 35.62
N GLN A 300 0.15 -4.55 35.90
CA GLN A 300 1.19 -4.36 36.90
C GLN A 300 2.39 -3.60 36.32
N LEU A 301 2.50 -3.47 35.00
CA LEU A 301 3.64 -2.80 34.37
C LEU A 301 3.63 -1.30 34.66
N VAL A 302 4.76 -0.76 35.15
CA VAL A 302 4.92 0.68 35.41
C VAL A 302 5.81 1.32 34.35
N GLU A 303 7.02 0.78 34.18
CA GLU A 303 8.02 1.32 33.27
C GLU A 303 9.07 0.26 32.92
N ALA A 304 9.80 0.48 31.83
CA ALA A 304 11.04 -0.24 31.55
C ALA A 304 12.18 0.74 31.36
N SER A 305 13.35 0.36 31.86
CA SER A 305 14.57 1.16 31.80
C SER A 305 15.76 0.28 31.43
N THR A 306 16.80 0.90 30.89
CA THR A 306 18.08 0.26 30.66
C THR A 306 19.09 0.75 31.68
N ARG A 307 19.93 -0.17 32.15
CA ARG A 307 21.05 0.15 33.03
C ARG A 307 22.30 -0.52 32.48
N SER A 308 23.37 0.23 32.28
CA SER A 308 24.69 -0.35 32.06
C SER A 308 25.29 -0.70 33.41
N ASP A 309 25.70 -1.95 33.57
CA ASP A 309 26.37 -2.42 34.78
C ASP A 309 27.55 -3.30 34.39
N HIS A 310 28.74 -2.98 34.90
CA HIS A 310 29.98 -3.74 34.66
C HIS A 310 30.27 -4.08 33.17
N GLY A 311 29.96 -3.16 32.25
CA GLY A 311 30.18 -3.36 30.81
C GLY A 311 29.09 -4.14 30.07
N HIS A 312 28.02 -4.56 30.77
CA HIS A 312 26.86 -5.22 30.18
C HIS A 312 25.61 -4.35 30.28
N THR A 313 24.81 -4.30 29.21
CA THR A 313 23.49 -3.69 29.27
C THR A 313 22.52 -4.65 29.94
N THR A 314 21.80 -4.14 30.92
CA THR A 314 20.71 -4.83 31.62
C THR A 314 19.40 -4.10 31.36
N THR A 315 18.41 -4.83 30.86
CA THR A 315 17.03 -4.34 30.73
C THR A 315 16.29 -4.61 32.03
N VAL A 316 15.70 -3.58 32.64
CA VAL A 316 14.96 -3.67 33.90
C VAL A 316 13.51 -3.27 33.67
N ILE A 317 12.59 -4.20 33.92
CA ILE A 317 11.13 -3.96 33.88
C ILE A 317 10.62 -3.79 35.30
N ARG A 318 10.04 -2.62 35.59
CA ARG A 318 9.46 -2.31 36.90
C ARG A 318 7.97 -2.54 36.89
N PHE A 319 7.50 -3.14 37.97
CA PHE A 319 6.11 -3.46 38.19
C PHE A 319 5.60 -2.83 39.48
N ARG A 320 4.29 -2.69 39.58
CA ARG A 320 3.58 -2.30 40.79
C ARG A 320 3.53 -3.49 41.75
N ASP A 321 3.89 -3.26 43.00
CA ASP A 321 3.75 -4.22 44.10
C ASP A 321 4.48 -5.57 43.93
N ARG A 322 5.56 -5.60 43.13
CA ARG A 322 6.40 -6.80 42.97
C ARG A 322 7.84 -6.48 42.55
N PRO A 323 8.78 -7.43 42.71
CA PRO A 323 10.15 -7.28 42.23
C PRO A 323 10.24 -7.02 40.72
N ALA A 324 11.27 -6.27 40.32
CA ALA A 324 11.54 -5.96 38.92
C ALA A 324 12.14 -7.17 38.20
N MET A 325 11.68 -7.45 36.98
CA MET A 325 12.33 -8.42 36.09
C MET A 325 13.58 -7.81 35.48
N ARG A 326 14.63 -8.61 35.33
CA ARG A 326 15.93 -8.16 34.82
C ARG A 326 16.45 -9.13 33.78
N LEU A 327 16.91 -8.60 32.65
CA LEU A 327 17.58 -9.37 31.61
C LEU A 327 18.97 -8.79 31.36
N ILE A 328 19.99 -9.59 31.64
CA ILE A 328 21.41 -9.19 31.57
C ILE A 328 21.99 -9.60 30.21
N GLY A 329 22.89 -8.79 29.66
CA GLY A 329 23.65 -9.14 28.45
C GLY A 329 22.85 -8.89 27.17
N THR A 330 22.03 -7.84 27.17
CA THR A 330 21.31 -7.35 25.98
C THR A 330 22.18 -6.37 25.19
N ASP A 331 21.84 -6.17 23.92
CA ASP A 331 22.42 -5.09 23.13
C ASP A 331 21.93 -3.73 23.66
N ALA A 332 22.81 -2.73 23.72
CA ALA A 332 22.47 -1.42 24.27
C ALA A 332 21.36 -0.71 23.47
N GLU A 333 21.36 -0.84 22.15
CA GLU A 333 20.40 -0.20 21.26
C GLU A 333 19.05 -0.94 21.29
N GLU A 334 19.08 -2.28 21.20
CA GLU A 334 17.87 -3.11 21.29
C GLU A 334 17.19 -2.98 22.67
N ALA A 335 17.98 -2.89 23.75
CA ALA A 335 17.46 -2.69 25.09
C ALA A 335 16.78 -1.33 25.26
N ALA A 336 17.35 -0.27 24.68
CA ALA A 336 16.79 1.07 24.74
C ALA A 336 15.48 1.17 23.94
N ASP A 337 15.40 0.54 22.76
CA ASP A 337 14.17 0.46 21.98
C ASP A 337 13.10 -0.37 22.68
N PHE A 338 13.46 -1.53 23.22
CA PHE A 338 12.57 -2.38 24.00
C PHE A 338 11.99 -1.63 25.21
N ALA A 339 12.85 -0.96 26.00
CA ALA A 339 12.42 -0.21 27.17
C ALA A 339 11.46 0.94 26.81
N ARG A 340 11.71 1.63 25.69
CA ARG A 340 10.83 2.68 25.17
C ARG A 340 9.46 2.12 24.78
N LYS A 341 9.44 1.04 23.99
CA LYS A 341 8.20 0.38 23.53
C LYS A 341 7.36 -0.12 24.70
N LEU A 342 7.99 -0.74 25.68
CA LEU A 342 7.31 -1.26 26.87
C LEU A 342 6.78 -0.13 27.77
N THR A 343 7.52 0.97 27.90
CA THR A 343 7.07 2.14 28.69
C THR A 343 5.87 2.84 28.03
N VAL A 344 5.83 2.91 26.71
CA VAL A 344 4.67 3.43 25.99
C VAL A 344 3.49 2.46 26.08
N LEU A 345 3.73 1.15 26.02
CA LEU A 345 2.71 0.12 26.25
C LEU A 345 2.08 0.26 27.63
N ALA A 346 2.89 0.48 28.67
CA ALA A 346 2.42 0.70 30.05
C ALA A 346 1.51 1.94 30.17
N ARG A 347 1.83 3.02 29.44
CA ARG A 347 1.10 4.29 29.52
C ARG A 347 -0.13 4.36 28.63
N THR A 348 -0.11 3.72 27.47
CA THR A 348 -1.11 3.91 26.42
C THR A 348 -1.92 2.66 26.11
N GLY A 349 -1.51 1.49 26.64
CA GLY A 349 -2.06 0.19 26.25
C GLY A 349 -1.69 -0.24 24.83
N ASN A 350 -0.90 0.55 24.10
CA ASN A 350 -0.50 0.30 22.72
C ASN A 350 1.03 0.30 22.57
N VAL A 351 1.56 -0.53 21.67
CA VAL A 351 2.98 -0.50 21.31
C VAL A 351 3.22 0.63 20.30
N PRO A 352 4.25 1.49 20.50
CA PRO A 352 4.62 2.51 19.52
C PRO A 352 5.32 1.85 18.32
N ASP A 353 4.98 2.35 17.13
CA ASP A 353 5.57 1.92 15.84
C ASP A 353 7.10 2.12 15.80
#